data_AF-A0ABD7RZI7-F1
#
_entry.id   AF-A0ABD7RZI7-F1
#
_cell.length_a   1.000
_cell.length_b   1.000
_cell.length_c   1.000
_cell.angle_alpha   90.00
_cell.angle_beta   90.00
_cell.angle_gamma   90.00
#
_symmetry.space_group_name_H-M   'P 1'
#
loop_
_entity.id
_entity.type
_entity.pdbx_description
1 polymer ?
#
loop_
_entity_poly.entity_id
_entity_poly.type
_entity_poly.pdbx_seq_one_letter_code
_entity_poly.pdbx_strand_id
1 'polypeptide(L)'
;MRTRILFACGLTLSTLLASLAVQAASSILIWPINPLIEADRQKSAALWLENRGLEPVDLQVRVLAWEQKGFEDRLTPQKQVVGSPPMATLQPGKRQLVRLVNLEPPGPGALRSYRVLIDEVLPPQPQPSQLGVQFQMRYSVPLFVVGPGAYLDDGAREAPAQGQALAPDLRYRVVEGSDGAFLYLRNIGPAPARLSQVNLLRASGPQSVAPGLLGYVLPDAQMRWPLPNGVRSGQVQARINEHRKAQTLAAE
;
A
#
# COMPACT_ATOMS: atom_id res chain seq x y z
N MET A 1 -30.59 28.33 73.85
CA MET A 1 -30.45 29.69 73.29
C MET A 1 -30.13 29.58 71.79
N ARG A 2 -30.93 30.25 70.93
CA ARG A 2 -30.69 30.65 69.51
C ARG A 2 -30.48 29.51 68.47
N THR A 3 -31.45 29.04 67.66
CA THR A 3 -32.33 29.60 66.59
C THR A 3 -31.67 29.78 65.19
N ARG A 4 -32.34 29.23 64.16
CA ARG A 4 -32.39 29.50 62.67
C ARG A 4 -31.57 28.54 61.78
N ILE A 5 -32.10 27.72 60.84
CA ILE A 5 -33.18 27.75 59.81
C ILE A 5 -32.76 28.37 58.44
N LEU A 6 -32.54 27.48 57.44
CA LEU A 6 -32.97 27.45 56.00
C LEU A 6 -32.25 28.16 54.81
N PHE A 7 -32.31 27.43 53.67
CA PHE A 7 -32.36 27.75 52.21
C PHE A 7 -31.14 28.48 51.55
N ALA A 8 -30.40 27.95 50.56
CA ALA A 8 -30.67 27.50 49.16
C ALA A 8 -30.39 28.56 48.07
N CYS A 9 -30.18 28.09 46.83
CA CYS A 9 -29.79 28.80 45.59
C CYS A 9 -28.30 29.16 45.50
N GLY A 10 -27.51 28.76 44.50
CA GLY A 10 -27.83 28.39 43.13
C GLY A 10 -26.97 29.27 42.23
N LEU A 11 -25.76 28.82 41.87
CA LEU A 11 -24.94 29.49 40.86
C LEU A 11 -24.48 28.45 39.84
N THR A 12 -25.26 28.36 38.78
CA THR A 12 -25.03 27.59 37.55
C THR A 12 -23.78 28.10 36.84
N LEU A 13 -22.68 27.35 36.91
CA LEU A 13 -21.50 27.55 36.07
C LEU A 13 -21.63 26.65 34.82
N SER A 14 -22.41 27.09 33.83
CA SER A 14 -22.36 26.54 32.47
C SER A 14 -21.22 27.21 31.71
N THR A 15 -20.00 26.71 31.89
CA THR A 15 -18.90 26.99 30.98
C THR A 15 -19.00 26.05 29.78
N LEU A 16 -19.43 26.62 28.65
CA LEU A 16 -19.37 26.02 27.32
C LEU A 16 -17.96 25.43 27.07
N LEU A 17 -17.84 24.11 27.14
CA LEU A 17 -16.84 23.39 26.37
C LEU A 17 -17.32 23.37 24.92
N ALA A 18 -17.01 24.43 24.17
CA ALA A 18 -17.04 24.37 22.73
C ALA A 18 -15.94 23.40 22.29
N SER A 19 -16.31 22.14 22.10
CA SER A 19 -15.49 21.14 21.46
C SER A 19 -15.12 21.68 20.07
N LEU A 20 -13.88 22.11 19.89
CA LEU A 20 -13.30 22.27 18.56
C LEU A 20 -13.26 20.87 17.95
N ALA A 21 -14.36 20.48 17.28
CA ALA A 21 -14.37 19.30 16.44
C ALA A 21 -13.38 19.57 15.32
N VAL A 22 -12.19 18.97 15.41
CA VAL A 22 -11.26 18.87 14.31
C VAL A 22 -11.96 18.00 13.27
N GLN A 23 -12.74 18.63 12.39
CA GLN A 23 -13.45 17.98 11.29
C GLN A 23 -12.44 17.78 10.17
N ALA A 24 -11.60 16.77 10.32
CA ALA A 24 -10.78 16.26 9.24
C ALA A 24 -10.65 14.75 9.40
N ALA A 25 -11.40 14.02 8.57
CA ALA A 25 -10.99 12.72 8.08
C ALA A 25 -12.04 12.20 7.08
N SER A 26 -11.82 12.43 5.78
CA SER A 26 -12.20 11.39 4.84
C SER A 26 -11.39 10.15 5.24
N SER A 27 -12.08 9.05 5.54
CA SER A 27 -11.48 7.82 6.03
C SER A 27 -11.97 6.70 5.13
N ILE A 28 -11.27 6.49 4.03
CA ILE A 28 -11.59 5.40 3.11
C ILE A 28 -10.86 4.14 3.59
N LEU A 29 -11.62 3.13 3.98
CA LEU A 29 -11.10 1.78 4.16
C LEU A 29 -11.09 1.07 2.81
N ILE A 30 -9.97 0.40 2.53
CA ILE A 30 -9.75 -0.35 1.30
C ILE A 30 -9.43 -1.80 1.67
N TRP A 31 -10.15 -2.75 1.08
CA TRP A 31 -9.92 -4.17 1.32
C TRP A 31 -10.22 -5.03 0.08
N PRO A 32 -9.39 -6.02 -0.28
CA PRO A 32 -8.08 -6.33 0.31
C PRO A 32 -7.00 -5.35 -0.16
N ILE A 33 -5.87 -5.29 0.56
CA ILE A 33 -4.71 -4.45 0.21
C ILE A 33 -3.75 -5.11 -0.79
N ASN A 34 -3.88 -6.42 -1.02
CA ASN A 34 -3.08 -7.19 -1.98
C ASN A 34 -4.02 -8.02 -2.89
N PRO A 35 -4.85 -7.37 -3.73
CA PRO A 35 -5.67 -8.09 -4.70
C PRO A 35 -4.80 -8.86 -5.71
N LEU A 36 -5.26 -10.06 -6.06
CA LEU A 36 -4.61 -10.99 -6.99
C LEU A 36 -5.66 -11.55 -7.95
N ILE A 37 -5.32 -11.64 -9.23
CA ILE A 37 -6.11 -12.34 -10.24
C ILE A 37 -5.26 -13.49 -10.79
N GLU A 38 -5.69 -14.72 -10.56
CA GLU A 38 -5.09 -15.91 -11.18
C GLU A 38 -6.01 -16.33 -12.32
N ALA A 39 -5.52 -16.24 -13.57
CA ALA A 39 -6.34 -16.35 -14.77
C ALA A 39 -7.12 -17.68 -14.86
N ASP A 40 -6.56 -18.77 -14.34
CA ASP A 40 -7.21 -20.08 -14.31
C ASP A 40 -8.34 -20.19 -13.27
N ARG A 41 -8.33 -19.34 -12.25
CA ARG A 41 -9.31 -19.38 -11.16
C ARG A 41 -10.41 -18.33 -11.33
N GLN A 42 -10.03 -17.12 -11.74
CA GLN A 42 -10.96 -16.00 -11.83
C GLN A 42 -10.52 -14.95 -12.86
N LYS A 43 -11.51 -14.36 -13.53
CA LYS A 43 -11.30 -13.24 -14.48
C LYS A 43 -11.31 -11.87 -13.81
N SER A 44 -11.55 -11.79 -12.51
CA SER A 44 -11.61 -10.52 -11.79
C SER A 44 -11.32 -10.67 -10.31
N ALA A 45 -10.84 -9.61 -9.66
CA ALA A 45 -10.76 -9.49 -8.20
C ALA A 45 -11.77 -8.45 -7.67
N ALA A 46 -12.21 -8.62 -6.43
CA ALA A 46 -13.05 -7.67 -5.72
C ALA A 46 -12.19 -6.71 -4.90
N LEU A 47 -12.48 -5.41 -4.98
CA LEU A 47 -11.91 -4.36 -4.14
C LEU A 47 -13.04 -3.57 -3.49
N TRP A 48 -13.17 -3.68 -2.18
CA TRP A 48 -14.16 -2.95 -1.39
C TRP A 48 -13.59 -1.63 -0.91
N LEU A 49 -14.35 -0.57 -1.15
CA LEU A 49 -14.10 0.78 -0.65
C LEU A 49 -15.19 1.10 0.36
N GLU A 50 -14.85 1.50 1.58
CA GLU A 50 -15.80 1.89 2.63
C GLU A 50 -15.49 3.29 3.10
N ASN A 51 -16.48 4.18 3.08
CA ASN A 51 -16.34 5.49 3.67
C ASN A 51 -16.67 5.44 5.16
N ARG A 52 -15.64 5.54 6.00
CA ARG A 52 -15.73 5.63 7.46
C ARG A 52 -15.68 7.07 7.97
N GLY A 53 -15.64 8.04 7.07
CA GLY A 53 -15.79 9.46 7.37
C GLY A 53 -17.24 9.86 7.61
N LEU A 54 -17.43 11.16 7.85
CA LEU A 54 -18.73 11.75 8.15
C LEU A 54 -19.37 12.46 6.95
N GLU A 55 -18.62 12.64 5.86
CA GLU A 55 -19.07 13.32 4.64
C GLU A 55 -19.01 12.40 3.42
N PRO A 56 -19.86 12.62 2.39
CA PRO A 56 -19.76 11.90 1.13
C PRO A 56 -18.40 12.14 0.46
N VAL A 57 -17.86 11.12 -0.20
CA VAL A 57 -16.58 11.21 -0.94
C VAL A 57 -16.79 10.72 -2.36
N ASP A 58 -16.39 11.53 -3.34
CA ASP A 58 -16.32 11.14 -4.73
C ASP A 58 -14.95 10.49 -5.01
N LEU A 59 -14.96 9.29 -5.58
CA LEU A 59 -13.77 8.51 -5.88
C LEU A 59 -13.65 8.24 -7.37
N GLN A 60 -12.45 8.35 -7.91
CA GLN A 60 -12.07 7.85 -9.23
C GLN A 60 -11.11 6.67 -9.09
N VAL A 61 -11.37 5.59 -9.83
CA VAL A 61 -10.54 4.39 -9.85
C VAL A 61 -9.89 4.22 -11.22
N ARG A 62 -8.56 4.04 -11.23
CA ARG A 62 -7.77 3.77 -12.44
C ARG A 62 -6.83 2.61 -12.18
N VAL A 63 -6.60 1.78 -13.19
CA VAL A 63 -5.60 0.70 -13.13
C VAL A 63 -4.50 1.03 -14.12
N LEU A 64 -3.27 1.23 -13.63
CA LEU A 64 -2.11 1.55 -14.45
C LEU A 64 -1.14 0.37 -14.45
N ALA A 65 -0.49 0.11 -15.59
CA ALA A 65 0.61 -0.84 -15.65
C ALA A 65 1.75 -0.32 -14.80
N TRP A 66 2.38 -1.21 -14.05
CA TRP A 66 3.43 -0.86 -13.10
C TRP A 66 4.72 -1.56 -13.48
N GLU A 67 5.71 -0.75 -13.83
CA GLU A 67 7.05 -1.17 -14.19
C GLU A 67 8.07 -0.46 -13.30
N GLN A 68 9.30 -0.97 -13.27
CA GLN A 68 10.42 -0.32 -12.59
C GLN A 68 11.56 -0.15 -13.57
N LYS A 69 12.00 1.09 -13.80
CA LYS A 69 13.07 1.41 -14.73
C LYS A 69 13.92 2.54 -14.19
N GLY A 70 15.24 2.37 -14.22
CA GLY A 70 16.15 3.39 -13.69
C GLY A 70 16.04 3.58 -12.18
N PHE A 71 15.71 2.52 -11.43
CA PHE A 71 15.50 2.54 -9.98
C PHE A 71 14.28 3.35 -9.51
N GLU A 72 13.31 3.57 -10.41
CA GLU A 72 12.07 4.29 -10.13
C GLU A 72 10.85 3.52 -10.61
N ASP A 73 9.72 3.71 -9.91
CA ASP A 73 8.42 3.21 -10.34
C ASP A 73 7.89 4.01 -11.53
N ARG A 74 7.41 3.31 -12.56
CA ARG A 74 6.79 3.88 -13.76
C ARG A 74 5.37 3.35 -13.89
N LEU A 75 4.41 4.28 -13.95
CA LEU A 75 3.00 3.97 -14.12
C LEU A 75 2.53 4.44 -15.50
N THR A 76 2.00 3.51 -16.31
CA THR A 76 1.54 3.81 -17.67
C THR A 76 0.07 3.41 -17.86
N PRO A 77 -0.71 4.19 -18.64
CA PRO A 77 -2.07 3.80 -19.02
C PRO A 77 -2.08 2.47 -19.78
N GLN A 78 -3.09 1.65 -19.51
CA GLN A 78 -3.23 0.31 -20.07
C GLN A 78 -4.73 -0.06 -20.18
N LYS A 79 -5.06 -1.12 -20.93
CA LYS A 79 -6.45 -1.57 -21.19
C LYS A 79 -6.72 -3.03 -20.81
N GLN A 80 -5.69 -3.77 -20.44
CA GLN A 80 -5.73 -5.18 -20.09
C GLN A 80 -6.49 -5.44 -18.80
N VAL A 81 -6.49 -4.50 -17.86
CA VAL A 81 -7.23 -4.58 -16.59
C VAL A 81 -8.02 -3.29 -16.35
N VAL A 82 -9.28 -3.41 -15.97
CA VAL A 82 -10.15 -2.25 -15.71
C VAL A 82 -10.81 -2.34 -14.34
N GLY A 83 -10.98 -1.20 -13.66
CA GLY A 83 -11.77 -1.09 -12.44
C GLY A 83 -13.20 -0.65 -12.75
N SER A 84 -14.20 -1.39 -12.29
CA SER A 84 -15.61 -1.10 -12.52
C SER A 84 -16.42 -1.05 -11.21
N PRO A 85 -17.14 0.05 -10.90
CA PRO A 85 -17.21 1.27 -11.70
C PRO A 85 -15.91 2.09 -11.61
N PRO A 86 -15.58 2.91 -12.63
CA PRO A 86 -14.38 3.76 -12.62
C PRO A 86 -14.57 5.03 -11.78
N MET A 87 -15.81 5.38 -11.42
CA MET A 87 -16.12 6.47 -10.48
C MET A 87 -17.28 6.05 -9.59
N ALA A 88 -17.24 6.49 -8.33
CA ALA A 88 -18.33 6.23 -7.38
C ALA A 88 -18.36 7.30 -6.29
N THR A 89 -19.56 7.69 -5.88
CA THR A 89 -19.80 8.52 -4.69
C THR A 89 -20.12 7.62 -3.51
N LEU A 90 -19.29 7.66 -2.47
CA LEU A 90 -19.51 6.89 -1.25
C LEU A 90 -20.09 7.78 -0.16
N GLN A 91 -21.33 7.53 0.20
CA GLN A 91 -21.98 8.15 1.36
C GLN A 91 -21.35 7.66 2.68
N PRO A 92 -21.46 8.43 3.78
CA PRO A 92 -20.97 8.03 5.10
C PRO A 92 -21.46 6.64 5.52
N GLY A 93 -20.55 5.79 5.98
CA GLY A 93 -20.82 4.42 6.40
C GLY A 93 -21.18 3.45 5.27
N LYS A 94 -21.13 3.86 3.99
CA LYS A 94 -21.44 3.01 2.85
C LYS A 94 -20.20 2.38 2.24
N ARG A 95 -20.44 1.23 1.60
CA ARG A 95 -19.43 0.44 0.89
C ARG A 95 -19.74 0.39 -0.59
N GLN A 96 -18.70 0.47 -1.41
CA GLN A 96 -18.74 0.28 -2.85
C GLN A 96 -17.83 -0.90 -3.22
N LEU A 97 -18.37 -1.85 -3.97
CA LEU A 97 -17.55 -2.86 -4.63
C LEU A 97 -17.03 -2.30 -5.95
N VAL A 98 -15.71 -2.33 -6.12
CA VAL A 98 -15.02 -2.13 -7.38
C VAL A 98 -14.52 -3.48 -7.86
N ARG A 99 -14.97 -3.93 -9.03
CA ARG A 99 -14.50 -5.15 -9.67
C ARG A 99 -13.29 -4.81 -10.55
N LEU A 100 -12.15 -5.42 -10.25
CA LEU A 100 -10.92 -5.34 -11.04
C LEU A 100 -10.98 -6.46 -12.08
N VAL A 101 -11.34 -6.15 -13.32
CA VAL A 101 -11.60 -7.14 -14.37
C VAL A 101 -10.36 -7.26 -15.26
N ASN A 102 -9.85 -8.48 -15.38
CA ASN A 102 -8.78 -8.83 -16.31
C ASN A 102 -9.40 -9.17 -17.68
N LEU A 103 -9.25 -8.26 -18.63
CA LEU A 103 -9.73 -8.38 -20.00
C LEU A 103 -8.76 -9.16 -20.89
N GLU A 104 -7.46 -9.02 -20.63
CA GLU A 104 -6.40 -9.70 -21.38
C GLU A 104 -5.38 -10.32 -20.41
N PRO A 105 -5.47 -11.64 -20.14
CA PRO A 105 -4.52 -12.30 -19.27
C PRO A 105 -3.10 -12.27 -19.85
N PRO A 106 -2.07 -12.25 -18.99
CA PRO A 106 -0.71 -12.52 -19.44
C PRO A 106 -0.60 -13.93 -20.02
N GLY A 107 0.47 -14.17 -20.78
CA GLY A 107 0.80 -15.49 -21.30
C GLY A 107 0.99 -16.54 -20.19
N PRO A 108 0.98 -17.84 -20.54
CA PRO A 108 1.17 -18.91 -19.56
C PRO A 108 2.44 -18.74 -18.74
N GLY A 109 2.37 -18.97 -17.43
CA GLY A 109 3.51 -18.84 -16.52
C GLY A 109 3.99 -17.40 -16.24
N ALA A 110 3.38 -16.38 -16.86
CA ALA A 110 3.81 -14.99 -16.70
C ALA A 110 2.98 -14.23 -15.65
N LEU A 111 3.55 -13.14 -15.14
CA LEU A 111 2.92 -12.23 -14.20
C LEU A 111 2.95 -10.80 -14.74
N ARG A 112 1.83 -10.08 -14.65
CA ARG A 112 1.76 -8.62 -14.92
C ARG A 112 1.46 -7.87 -13.63
N SER A 113 2.16 -6.75 -13.45
CA SER A 113 2.06 -5.88 -12.27
C SER A 113 1.31 -4.60 -12.61
N TYR A 114 0.42 -4.18 -11.72
CA TYR A 114 -0.39 -2.98 -11.86
C TYR A 114 -0.47 -2.21 -10.55
N ARG A 115 -0.83 -0.93 -10.63
CA ARG A 115 -1.31 -0.14 -9.50
C ARG A 115 -2.76 0.26 -9.75
N VAL A 116 -3.62 -0.04 -8.77
CA VAL A 116 -4.96 0.52 -8.68
C VAL A 116 -4.85 1.84 -7.93
N LEU A 117 -5.06 2.94 -8.65
CA LEU A 117 -5.13 4.27 -8.08
C LEU A 117 -6.58 4.58 -7.75
N ILE A 118 -6.82 4.98 -6.50
CA ILE A 118 -8.11 5.46 -6.01
C ILE A 118 -7.91 6.90 -5.58
N ASP A 119 -8.42 7.82 -6.38
CA ASP A 119 -8.31 9.26 -6.19
C ASP A 119 -9.58 9.81 -5.56
N GLU A 120 -9.46 10.58 -4.47
CA GLU A 120 -10.55 11.46 -4.04
C GLU A 120 -10.68 12.60 -5.05
N VAL A 121 -11.91 12.89 -5.47
CA VAL A 121 -12.23 13.98 -6.38
C VAL A 121 -12.82 15.12 -5.56
N LEU A 122 -12.18 16.29 -5.61
CA LEU A 122 -12.72 17.47 -4.94
C LEU A 122 -13.86 18.07 -5.78
N PRO A 123 -14.92 18.58 -5.12
CA PRO A 123 -15.95 19.33 -5.83
C PRO A 123 -15.36 20.60 -6.47
N PRO A 124 -15.89 21.03 -7.62
CA PRO A 124 -15.31 22.12 -8.42
C PRO A 124 -15.34 23.51 -7.76
N GLN A 125 -16.11 23.69 -6.68
CA GLN A 125 -16.09 24.92 -5.89
C GLN A 125 -15.66 24.61 -4.45
N PRO A 126 -14.45 25.01 -4.03
CA PRO A 126 -14.13 25.06 -2.61
C PRO A 126 -15.08 26.08 -1.97
N GLN A 127 -15.79 25.69 -0.90
CA GLN A 127 -16.60 26.66 -0.15
C GLN A 127 -15.68 27.78 0.36
N PRO A 128 -15.97 29.06 0.05
CA PRO A 128 -15.11 30.18 0.38
C PRO A 128 -15.29 30.55 1.85
N SER A 129 -14.85 29.68 2.76
CA SER A 129 -14.78 30.01 4.18
C SER A 129 -14.04 28.92 4.95
N GLN A 130 -12.71 28.99 4.96
CA GLN A 130 -11.87 28.72 6.13
C GLN A 130 -10.41 28.88 5.72
N LEU A 131 -9.65 29.68 6.48
CA LEU A 131 -8.19 29.58 6.48
C LEU A 131 -7.85 28.14 6.89
N GLY A 132 -7.52 27.29 5.91
CA GLY A 132 -7.32 25.85 6.15
C GLY A 132 -6.66 25.18 4.96
N VAL A 133 -5.92 24.10 5.23
CA VAL A 133 -5.31 23.25 4.20
C VAL A 133 -6.29 22.13 3.88
N GLN A 134 -6.67 22.01 2.61
CA GLN A 134 -7.46 20.89 2.11
C GLN A 134 -6.52 19.84 1.53
N PHE A 135 -6.66 18.59 1.98
CA PHE A 135 -5.90 17.46 1.47
C PHE A 135 -6.78 16.67 0.50
N GLN A 136 -6.23 16.35 -0.67
CA GLN A 136 -6.82 15.41 -1.62
C GLN A 136 -6.04 14.10 -1.56
N MET A 137 -6.72 13.01 -1.17
CA MET A 137 -6.05 11.73 -1.01
C MET A 137 -5.96 10.96 -2.34
N ARG A 138 -4.82 10.30 -2.57
CA ARG A 138 -4.64 9.25 -3.58
C ARG A 138 -4.14 7.99 -2.89
N TYR A 139 -4.92 6.92 -2.98
CA TYR A 139 -4.53 5.60 -2.54
C TYR A 139 -3.94 4.81 -3.72
N SER A 140 -2.87 4.04 -3.48
CA SER A 140 -2.20 3.23 -4.50
C SER A 140 -2.04 1.79 -4.02
N VAL A 141 -2.86 0.90 -4.57
CA VAL A 141 -2.92 -0.52 -4.18
C VAL A 141 -2.22 -1.36 -5.26
N PRO A 142 -1.32 -2.29 -4.89
CA PRO A 142 -0.74 -3.23 -5.86
C PRO A 142 -1.80 -4.19 -6.38
N LEU A 143 -1.71 -4.55 -7.65
CA LEU A 143 -2.51 -5.62 -8.25
C LEU A 143 -1.60 -6.47 -9.10
N PHE A 144 -1.64 -7.78 -8.89
CA PHE A 144 -0.91 -8.75 -9.70
C PHE A 144 -1.90 -9.64 -10.46
N VAL A 145 -1.56 -9.92 -11.72
CA VAL A 145 -2.31 -10.84 -12.57
C VAL A 145 -1.36 -11.95 -12.99
N VAL A 146 -1.69 -13.19 -12.61
CA VAL A 146 -0.94 -14.40 -12.96
C VAL A 146 -1.62 -15.07 -14.14
N GLY A 147 -0.83 -15.42 -15.15
CA GLY A 147 -1.28 -16.10 -16.36
C GLY A 147 -1.60 -17.57 -16.11
N PRO A 148 -2.19 -18.26 -17.10
CA PRO A 148 -2.53 -19.67 -16.98
C PRO A 148 -1.33 -20.56 -16.61
N GLY A 149 -1.59 -21.65 -15.90
CA GLY A 149 -0.59 -22.66 -15.53
C GLY A 149 0.35 -22.27 -14.40
N ALA A 150 0.13 -21.13 -13.72
CA ALA A 150 0.96 -20.67 -12.62
C ALA A 150 0.15 -20.04 -11.48
N TYR A 151 0.80 -19.90 -10.33
CA TYR A 151 0.26 -19.24 -9.15
C TYR A 151 1.34 -18.39 -8.47
N LEU A 152 0.93 -17.38 -7.70
CA LEU A 152 1.85 -16.53 -6.95
C LEU A 152 2.13 -17.16 -5.56
N ASP A 153 3.39 -17.46 -5.27
CA ASP A 153 3.85 -17.84 -3.93
C ASP A 153 4.25 -16.60 -3.15
N ASP A 154 3.30 -16.00 -2.42
CA ASP A 154 3.51 -14.81 -1.60
C ASP A 154 3.48 -15.06 -0.10
N GLY A 155 3.35 -16.33 0.32
CA GLY A 155 3.27 -16.73 1.72
C GLY A 155 1.95 -16.40 2.42
N ALA A 156 0.94 -15.85 1.73
CA ALA A 156 -0.40 -15.61 2.29
C ALA A 156 -1.44 -16.65 1.86
N ARG A 157 -1.33 -17.16 0.63
CA ARG A 157 -2.33 -18.06 0.03
C ARG A 157 -1.83 -19.51 0.07
N GLU A 158 -2.77 -20.44 0.20
CA GLU A 158 -2.48 -21.86 0.09
C GLU A 158 -2.07 -22.20 -1.35
N ALA A 159 -1.00 -22.99 -1.48
CA ALA A 159 -0.53 -23.45 -2.78
C ALA A 159 -1.56 -24.38 -3.42
N PRO A 160 -1.91 -24.21 -4.71
CA PRO A 160 -2.73 -25.18 -5.43
C PRO A 160 -2.04 -26.55 -5.53
N ALA A 161 -2.85 -27.57 -5.86
CA ALA A 161 -2.34 -28.89 -6.22
C ALA A 161 -1.56 -28.91 -7.55
N GLN A 162 -1.78 -27.94 -8.44
CA GLN A 162 -1.18 -27.87 -9.78
C GLN A 162 -0.82 -26.43 -10.15
N GLY A 163 0.14 -26.28 -11.08
CA GLY A 163 0.63 -25.00 -11.57
C GLY A 163 2.06 -24.71 -11.10
N GLN A 164 2.77 -23.88 -11.86
CA GLN A 164 4.11 -23.43 -11.52
C GLN A 164 4.06 -22.33 -10.45
N ALA A 165 4.85 -22.51 -9.38
CA ALA A 165 5.03 -21.46 -8.37
C ALA A 165 5.86 -20.30 -8.95
N LEU A 166 5.35 -19.08 -8.84
CA LEU A 166 6.10 -17.86 -9.11
C LEU A 166 6.54 -17.26 -7.77
N ALA A 167 7.85 -17.23 -7.54
CA ALA A 167 8.48 -16.71 -6.32
C ALA A 167 9.57 -15.69 -6.66
N PRO A 168 9.80 -14.66 -5.81
CA PRO A 168 10.90 -13.72 -6.02
C PRO A 168 12.26 -14.39 -5.77
N ASP A 169 13.30 -13.93 -6.47
CA ASP A 169 14.70 -14.27 -6.19
C ASP A 169 15.49 -12.97 -6.14
N LEU A 170 15.83 -12.53 -4.93
CA LEU A 170 16.52 -11.26 -4.70
C LEU A 170 18.01 -11.45 -4.52
N ARG A 171 18.78 -10.65 -5.27
CA ARG A 171 20.22 -10.44 -5.10
C ARG A 171 20.48 -9.03 -4.62
N TYR A 172 21.38 -8.88 -3.66
CA TYR A 172 21.74 -7.58 -3.12
C TYR A 172 23.22 -7.26 -3.32
N ARG A 173 23.51 -5.97 -3.41
CA ARG A 173 24.86 -5.43 -3.25
C ARG A 173 24.80 -4.09 -2.54
N VAL A 174 25.84 -3.78 -1.77
CA VAL A 174 26.02 -2.47 -1.16
C VAL A 174 27.10 -1.73 -1.94
N VAL A 175 26.79 -0.50 -2.35
CA VAL A 175 27.68 0.30 -3.20
C VAL A 175 27.86 1.66 -2.57
N GLU A 176 29.12 2.04 -2.38
CA GLU A 176 29.48 3.37 -1.92
C GLU A 176 29.63 4.32 -3.11
N GLY A 177 29.11 5.54 -2.96
CA GLY A 177 29.31 6.63 -3.89
C GLY A 177 29.56 7.95 -3.15
N SER A 178 29.74 9.03 -3.92
CA SER A 178 29.92 10.39 -3.39
C SER A 178 28.75 10.83 -2.49
N ASP A 179 27.54 10.35 -2.78
CA ASP A 179 26.31 10.76 -2.11
C ASP A 179 25.94 9.82 -0.95
N GLY A 180 26.87 8.95 -0.54
CA GLY A 180 26.67 7.94 0.50
C GLY A 180 26.60 6.51 -0.05
N ALA A 181 26.25 5.57 0.82
CA ALA A 181 26.12 4.17 0.47
C ALA A 181 24.68 3.83 0.12
N PHE A 182 24.49 2.94 -0.86
CA PHE A 182 23.19 2.50 -1.33
C PHE A 182 23.09 0.98 -1.27
N LEU A 183 21.93 0.49 -0.83
CA LEU A 183 21.53 -0.90 -0.99
C LEU A 183 20.86 -1.04 -2.36
N TYR A 184 21.49 -1.80 -3.25
CA TYR A 184 20.89 -2.22 -4.51
C TYR A 184 20.26 -3.60 -4.32
N LEU A 185 19.04 -3.74 -4.83
CA LEU A 185 18.33 -5.01 -4.90
C LEU A 185 17.91 -5.26 -6.33
N ARG A 186 18.24 -6.45 -6.83
CA ARG A 186 17.82 -6.96 -8.13
C ARG A 186 16.96 -8.18 -7.91
N ASN A 187 15.81 -8.24 -8.58
CA ASN A 187 14.97 -9.42 -8.59
C ASN A 187 15.16 -10.16 -9.91
N ILE A 188 15.71 -11.37 -9.83
CA ILE A 188 15.89 -12.28 -10.96
C ILE A 188 14.81 -13.37 -11.01
N GLY A 189 13.84 -13.32 -10.09
CA GLY A 189 12.71 -14.23 -10.03
C GLY A 189 11.46 -13.69 -10.75
N PRO A 190 10.53 -14.57 -11.13
CA PRO A 190 9.34 -14.22 -11.91
C PRO A 190 8.20 -13.56 -11.10
N ALA A 191 8.35 -13.39 -9.78
CA ALA A 191 7.34 -12.77 -8.93
C ALA A 191 7.85 -11.52 -8.21
N PRO A 192 6.97 -10.56 -7.88
CA PRO A 192 7.34 -9.37 -7.15
C PRO A 192 7.80 -9.70 -5.73
N ALA A 193 8.76 -8.92 -5.24
CA ALA A 193 9.16 -8.93 -3.84
C ALA A 193 8.70 -7.64 -3.15
N ARG A 194 7.85 -7.74 -2.14
CA ARG A 194 7.53 -6.67 -1.19
C ARG A 194 8.48 -6.79 0.00
N LEU A 195 9.38 -5.82 0.17
CA LEU A 195 10.35 -5.83 1.27
C LEU A 195 9.88 -4.99 2.44
N SER A 196 9.93 -5.56 3.63
CA SER A 196 9.70 -4.85 4.89
C SER A 196 10.65 -5.32 5.97
N GLN A 197 10.79 -4.54 7.05
CA GLN A 197 11.66 -4.87 8.19
C GLN A 197 13.08 -5.23 7.73
N VAL A 198 13.67 -4.36 6.92
CA VAL A 198 14.96 -4.59 6.27
C VAL A 198 16.08 -4.19 7.23
N ASN A 199 16.99 -5.12 7.49
CA ASN A 199 18.13 -4.96 8.38
C ASN A 199 19.43 -5.39 7.67
N LEU A 200 20.53 -4.72 7.97
CA LEU A 200 21.88 -5.19 7.68
C LEU A 200 22.47 -5.82 8.94
N LEU A 201 22.74 -7.13 8.88
CA LEU A 201 23.42 -7.87 9.93
C LEU A 201 24.93 -7.60 9.81
N ARG A 202 25.51 -7.03 10.86
CA ARG A 202 26.93 -6.62 10.94
C ARG A 202 27.57 -7.15 12.22
N ALA A 203 28.91 -7.18 12.24
CA ALA A 203 29.67 -7.54 13.45
C ALA A 203 29.40 -6.60 14.63
N SER A 204 29.14 -5.32 14.36
CA SER A 204 28.75 -4.32 15.37
C SER A 204 27.30 -4.46 15.87
N GLY A 205 26.56 -5.45 15.37
CA GLY A 205 25.13 -5.64 15.61
C GLY A 205 24.25 -5.31 14.39
N PRO A 206 22.99 -5.78 14.39
CA PRO A 206 22.02 -5.48 13.34
C PRO A 206 21.75 -3.99 13.23
N GLN A 207 21.66 -3.49 12.00
CA GLN A 207 21.32 -2.11 11.70
C GLN A 207 20.05 -2.05 10.86
N SER A 208 19.05 -1.33 11.34
CA SER A 208 17.79 -1.15 10.61
C SER A 208 17.99 -0.21 9.42
N VAL A 209 17.59 -0.67 8.23
CA VAL A 209 17.46 0.17 7.02
C VAL A 209 16.05 0.72 6.93
N ALA A 210 15.06 -0.14 7.17
CA ALA A 210 13.66 0.24 7.20
C ALA A 210 12.90 -0.62 8.22
N PRO A 211 12.34 -0.04 9.29
CA PRO A 211 11.53 -0.79 10.26
C PRO A 211 10.15 -1.20 9.70
N GLY A 212 9.67 -0.53 8.65
CA GLY A 212 8.39 -0.81 7.99
C GLY A 212 8.58 -1.31 6.55
N LEU A 213 7.64 -0.98 5.68
CA LEU A 213 7.75 -1.21 4.24
C LEU A 213 8.93 -0.41 3.68
N LEU A 214 9.89 -1.09 3.04
CA LEU A 214 10.94 -0.43 2.26
C LEU A 214 10.44 -0.11 0.85
N GLY A 215 9.78 -1.07 0.22
CA GLY A 215 9.27 -0.94 -1.14
C GLY A 215 9.11 -2.28 -1.83
N TYR A 216 9.05 -2.23 -3.15
CA TYR A 216 8.93 -3.41 -4.00
C TYR A 216 10.09 -3.52 -4.97
N VAL A 217 10.44 -4.74 -5.35
CA VAL A 217 11.27 -5.03 -6.51
C VAL A 217 10.48 -5.98 -7.41
N LEU A 218 10.05 -5.47 -8.57
CA LEU A 218 9.27 -6.23 -9.55
C LEU A 218 10.14 -7.30 -10.24
N PRO A 219 9.53 -8.31 -10.90
CA PRO A 219 10.27 -9.29 -11.70
C PRO A 219 11.21 -8.60 -12.70
N ASP A 220 12.42 -9.13 -12.84
CA ASP A 220 13.49 -8.64 -13.73
C ASP A 220 13.88 -7.17 -13.52
N ALA A 221 13.47 -6.57 -12.40
CA ALA A 221 13.76 -5.18 -12.08
C ALA A 221 14.85 -5.02 -11.02
N GLN A 222 15.31 -3.78 -10.87
CA GLN A 222 16.24 -3.38 -9.82
C GLN A 222 15.83 -2.05 -9.20
N MET A 223 16.03 -1.95 -7.90
CA MET A 223 15.78 -0.75 -7.10
C MET A 223 16.97 -0.48 -6.18
N ARG A 224 17.09 0.77 -5.72
CA ARG A 224 18.12 1.16 -4.76
C ARG A 224 17.56 2.09 -3.69
N TRP A 225 18.09 1.96 -2.48
CA TRP A 225 17.75 2.84 -1.36
C TRP A 225 19.02 3.33 -0.67
N PRO A 226 19.06 4.58 -0.20
CA PRO A 226 20.17 5.06 0.60
C PRO A 226 20.24 4.29 1.92
N LEU A 227 21.46 3.94 2.34
CA LEU A 227 21.72 3.34 3.63
C LEU A 227 21.92 4.43 4.69
N PRO A 228 21.66 4.13 5.98
CA PRO A 228 21.97 5.06 7.07
C PRO A 228 23.45 5.45 7.09
N ASN A 229 23.74 6.64 7.62
CA ASN A 229 25.11 7.13 7.73
C ASN A 229 26.01 6.15 8.50
N GLY A 230 27.24 5.97 8.02
CA GLY A 230 28.22 5.02 8.58
C GLY A 230 27.93 3.53 8.28
N VAL A 231 26.87 3.21 7.53
CA VAL A 231 26.57 1.84 7.10
C VAL A 231 27.14 1.62 5.71
N ARG A 232 28.00 0.61 5.57
CA ARG A 232 28.81 0.36 4.36
C ARG A 232 28.82 -1.10 3.91
N SER A 233 28.54 -2.03 4.81
CA SER A 233 28.53 -3.47 4.55
C SER A 233 27.62 -4.17 5.55
N GLY A 234 27.25 -5.42 5.24
CA GLY A 234 26.44 -6.26 6.11
C GLY A 234 25.59 -7.22 5.28
N GLN A 235 25.22 -8.35 5.89
CA GLN A 235 24.31 -9.30 5.27
C GLN A 235 22.88 -8.77 5.35
N VAL A 236 22.18 -8.70 4.22
CA VAL A 236 20.81 -8.18 4.19
C VAL A 236 19.82 -9.24 4.64
N GLN A 237 18.99 -8.87 5.59
CA GLN A 237 17.84 -9.65 6.05
C GLN A 237 16.57 -8.81 5.89
N ALA A 238 15.51 -9.39 5.34
CA ALA A 238 14.24 -8.71 5.12
C ALA A 238 13.06 -9.67 5.23
N ARG A 239 11.88 -9.16 5.59
CA ARG A 239 10.63 -9.89 5.34
C ARG A 239 10.17 -9.63 3.91
N ILE A 240 9.93 -10.73 3.20
CA ILE A 240 9.51 -10.72 1.80
C ILE A 240 8.06 -11.16 1.72
N ASN A 241 7.25 -10.37 1.01
CA ASN A 241 5.81 -10.60 0.83
C ASN A 241 5.11 -10.83 2.17
N GLU A 242 4.23 -11.83 2.27
CA GLU A 242 3.45 -12.11 3.48
C GLU A 242 4.08 -13.23 4.33
N HIS A 243 5.30 -13.66 3.99
CA HIS A 243 6.03 -14.65 4.80
C HIS A 243 6.31 -14.11 6.21
N ARG A 244 6.06 -14.98 7.21
CA ARG A 244 6.22 -14.62 8.63
C ARG A 244 7.67 -14.48 9.09
N LYS A 245 8.57 -15.24 8.47
CA LYS A 245 9.98 -15.26 8.83
C LYS A 245 10.75 -14.30 7.93
N ALA A 246 11.67 -13.55 8.54
CA ALA A 246 12.65 -12.80 7.79
C ALA A 246 13.58 -13.76 7.03
N GLN A 247 13.99 -13.37 5.84
CA GLN A 247 14.83 -14.12 4.93
C GLN A 247 16.16 -13.38 4.77
N THR A 248 17.24 -14.15 4.76
CA THR A 248 18.57 -13.64 4.44
C THR A 248 18.74 -13.63 2.93
N LEU A 249 19.03 -12.46 2.36
CA LEU A 249 19.20 -12.31 0.92
C LEU A 249 20.60 -12.78 0.49
N ALA A 250 20.70 -13.30 -0.73
CA ALA A 250 21.97 -13.66 -1.33
C ALA A 250 22.65 -12.42 -1.90
N ALA A 251 23.97 -12.32 -1.74
CA ALA A 251 24.75 -11.31 -2.44
C ALA A 251 24.75 -11.58 -3.96
N GLU A 252 24.85 -10.52 -4.75
CA GLU A 252 25.15 -10.60 -6.19
C GLU A 252 26.58 -11.10 -6.45
#